data_AF-A0A1F8SM68-F1
#
_entry.id   AF-A0A1F8SM68-F1
#
_cell.length_a   1.000
_cell.length_b   1.000
_cell.length_c   1.000
_cell.angle_alpha   90.00
_cell.angle_beta   90.00
_cell.angle_gamma   90.00
#
_symmetry.space_group_name_H-M   'P 1'
#
loop_
_entity.id
_entity.type
_entity.pdbx_description
1 polymer ?
#
loop_
_entity_poly.entity_id
_entity_poly.type
_entity_poly.pdbx_seq_one_letter_code
_entity_poly.pdbx_strand_id
1 'polypeptide(L)'
;MKDETWSPRPYANEEFLSFDRLKRAVISRVLDRAERVMGEEFPLSPDRIGELATEEWHRAKEALQNSPGAREAFRKYLEGTVGSKVDNLIKTDKDYLSAMGVAEKSL
;
A
#
# COMPACT_ATOMS: atom_id res chain seq x y z
N MET A 1 35.77 -0.35 -1.39
CA MET A 1 34.98 -0.49 -2.62
C MET A 1 33.66 0.22 -2.37
N LYS A 2 33.16 1.02 -3.31
CA LYS A 2 31.91 1.77 -3.12
C LYS A 2 30.77 0.76 -3.08
N ASP A 3 30.03 0.72 -1.98
CA ASP A 3 28.79 -0.03 -1.85
C ASP A 3 27.87 0.38 -3.00
N GLU A 4 27.73 -0.50 -4.00
CA GLU A 4 26.63 -0.41 -4.96
C GLU A 4 25.37 -0.48 -4.12
N THR A 5 24.65 0.64 -4.03
CA THR A 5 23.40 0.79 -3.30
C THR A 5 22.40 -0.19 -3.87
N TRP A 6 22.35 -1.39 -3.29
CA TRP A 6 21.39 -2.41 -3.69
C TRP A 6 19.99 -1.82 -3.60
N SER A 7 19.36 -1.70 -4.76
CA SER A 7 17.99 -1.23 -4.90
C SER A 7 17.14 -2.46 -5.18
N PRO A 8 16.39 -2.99 -4.19
CA PRO A 8 15.48 -4.10 -4.42
C PRO A 8 14.55 -3.74 -5.58
N ARG A 9 14.23 -4.74 -6.42
CA ARG A 9 13.22 -4.54 -7.47
C ARG A 9 11.92 -4.08 -6.79
N PRO A 10 11.30 -3.00 -7.27
CA PRO A 10 10.01 -2.56 -6.77
C PRO A 10 9.01 -3.72 -6.75
N TYR A 11 8.08 -3.69 -5.81
CA TYR A 11 6.96 -4.63 -5.85
C TYR A 11 6.07 -4.32 -7.05
N ALA A 12 5.72 -5.37 -7.80
CA ALA A 12 4.75 -5.29 -8.88
C ALA A 12 3.33 -5.34 -8.31
N ASN A 13 2.37 -4.70 -8.96
CA ASN A 13 0.99 -4.67 -8.46
C ASN A 13 0.37 -6.07 -8.39
N GLU A 14 0.76 -6.97 -9.29
CA GLU A 14 0.31 -8.36 -9.31
C GLU A 14 0.71 -9.12 -8.05
N GLU A 15 1.82 -8.74 -7.41
CA GLU A 15 2.28 -9.35 -6.17
C GLU A 15 1.35 -9.04 -4.99
N PHE A 16 0.54 -7.98 -5.09
CA PHE A 16 -0.43 -7.57 -4.07
C PHE A 16 -1.84 -8.14 -4.26
N LEU A 17 -2.08 -8.91 -5.33
CA LEU A 17 -3.42 -9.44 -5.64
C LEU A 17 -3.86 -10.59 -4.70
N SER A 18 -2.94 -11.25 -3.99
CA SER A 18 -3.28 -12.25 -2.99
C SER A 18 -2.19 -12.41 -1.92
N PHE A 19 -2.58 -12.93 -0.75
CA PHE A 19 -1.63 -13.22 0.32
C PHE A 19 -0.52 -14.19 -0.12
N ASP A 20 -0.85 -15.20 -0.94
CA ASP A 20 0.15 -16.15 -1.45
C ASP A 20 1.18 -15.49 -2.36
N ARG A 21 0.75 -14.56 -3.24
CA ARG A 21 1.65 -13.84 -4.14
C ARG A 21 2.58 -12.93 -3.34
N LEU A 22 2.03 -12.19 -2.37
CA LEU A 22 2.81 -11.34 -1.47
C LEU A 22 3.82 -12.17 -0.67
N LYS A 23 3.39 -13.29 -0.09
CA LYS A 23 4.25 -14.19 0.67
C LYS A 23 5.43 -14.70 -0.18
N ARG A 24 5.16 -15.16 -1.40
CA ARG A 24 6.22 -15.62 -2.32
C ARG A 24 7.18 -14.51 -2.70
N ALA A 25 6.65 -13.31 -2.99
CA ALA A 25 7.42 -12.13 -3.34
C ALA A 25 8.39 -11.71 -2.21
N VAL A 26 7.91 -11.69 -0.97
CA VAL A 26 8.72 -11.38 0.23
C VAL A 26 9.76 -12.46 0.47
N ILE A 27 9.38 -13.74 0.47
CA ILE A 27 10.33 -14.86 0.68
C ILE A 27 11.46 -14.81 -0.34
N SER A 28 11.13 -14.66 -1.63
CA SER A 28 12.15 -14.59 -2.69
C SER A 28 13.15 -13.46 -2.43
N ARG A 29 12.67 -12.26 -2.08
CA ARG A 29 13.54 -11.10 -1.82
C ARG A 29 14.38 -11.30 -0.55
N VAL A 30 13.85 -11.93 0.50
CA VAL A 30 14.62 -12.27 1.70
C VAL A 30 15.73 -13.25 1.37
N LEU A 31 15.45 -14.28 0.57
CA LEU A 31 16.46 -15.25 0.13
C LEU A 31 17.53 -14.57 -0.73
N ASP A 32 17.14 -13.74 -1.70
CA ASP A 32 18.08 -12.97 -2.54
C ASP A 32 19.03 -12.09 -1.70
N ARG A 33 18.53 -11.53 -0.58
CA ARG A 33 19.34 -10.74 0.36
C ARG A 33 20.25 -11.61 1.21
N ALA A 34 19.72 -12.73 1.72
CA ALA A 34 20.47 -13.69 2.53
C ALA A 34 21.65 -14.28 1.75
N GLU A 35 21.45 -14.63 0.47
CA GLU A 35 22.51 -15.16 -0.40
C GLU A 35 23.65 -14.16 -0.63
N ARG A 36 23.35 -12.86 -0.65
CA ARG A 36 24.37 -11.81 -0.84
C ARG A 36 25.28 -11.64 0.37
N VAL A 37 24.71 -11.71 1.57
CA VAL A 37 25.49 -11.58 2.81
C VAL A 37 26.23 -12.86 3.16
N MET A 38 25.97 -13.98 2.47
CA MET A 38 26.66 -15.26 2.67
C MET A 38 28.19 -15.13 2.60
N GLY A 39 28.73 -14.21 1.79
CA GLY A 39 30.17 -13.96 1.69
C GLY A 39 30.79 -13.31 2.93
N GLU A 40 29.96 -12.69 3.78
CA GLU A 40 30.36 -11.94 4.98
C GLU A 40 29.91 -12.64 6.26
N GLU A 41 28.75 -13.29 6.25
CA GLU A 41 28.12 -13.96 7.38
C GLU A 41 27.59 -15.33 6.94
N PHE A 42 28.25 -16.40 7.39
CA PHE A 42 27.79 -17.78 7.19
C PHE A 42 28.20 -18.68 8.36
N PRO A 43 27.26 -19.48 8.94
CA PRO A 43 25.82 -19.47 8.66
C PRO A 43 25.15 -18.20 9.21
N LEU A 44 24.05 -17.78 8.58
CA LEU A 44 23.23 -16.71 9.13
C LEU A 44 22.55 -17.19 10.42
N SER A 45 22.59 -16.36 11.46
CA SER A 45 21.87 -16.63 12.70
C SER A 45 20.34 -16.57 12.48
N PRO A 46 19.53 -17.29 13.27
CA PRO A 46 18.08 -17.18 13.22
C PRO A 46 17.57 -15.75 13.41
N ASP A 47 18.20 -14.99 14.31
CA ASP A 47 17.86 -13.59 14.56
C ASP A 47 18.11 -12.73 13.32
N ARG A 48 19.24 -12.94 12.65
CA ARG A 48 19.56 -12.23 11.40
C ARG A 48 18.57 -12.52 10.29
N ILE A 49 18.14 -13.77 10.15
CA ILE A 49 17.09 -14.15 9.19
C ILE A 49 15.76 -13.46 9.55
N GLY A 50 15.43 -13.39 10.84
CA GLY A 50 14.25 -12.68 11.34
C GLY A 50 14.25 -11.18 11.05
N GLU A 51 15.41 -10.54 11.19
CA GLU A 51 15.62 -9.13 10.82
C GLU A 51 15.40 -8.92 9.32
N LEU A 52 16.06 -9.71 8.46
CA LEU A 52 15.91 -9.61 7.01
C LEU A 52 14.45 -9.77 6.57
N ALA A 53 13.73 -10.72 7.16
CA ALA A 53 12.32 -10.95 6.89
C ALA A 53 11.44 -9.77 7.35
N THR A 54 11.70 -9.23 8.53
CA THR A 54 10.94 -8.11 9.10
C THR A 54 11.16 -6.83 8.30
N GLU A 55 12.39 -6.54 7.90
CA GLU A 55 12.71 -5.41 7.06
C GLU A 55 12.04 -5.51 5.69
N GLU A 56 12.09 -6.68 5.05
CA GLU A 56 11.46 -6.87 3.74
C GLU A 56 9.92 -6.78 3.84
N TRP A 57 9.35 -7.28 4.93
CA TRP A 57 7.92 -7.09 5.22
C TRP A 57 7.52 -5.61 5.35
N HIS A 58 8.37 -4.79 5.98
CA HIS A 58 8.11 -3.35 6.05
C HIS A 58 8.12 -2.70 4.65
N ARG A 59 9.11 -3.03 3.81
CA ARG A 59 9.16 -2.56 2.42
C ARG A 59 7.93 -2.97 1.63
N ALA A 60 7.46 -4.21 1.81
CA ALA A 60 6.25 -4.71 1.16
C ALA A 60 5.00 -3.92 1.57
N LYS A 61 4.85 -3.60 2.88
CA LYS A 61 3.74 -2.76 3.38
C LYS A 61 3.76 -1.36 2.77
N GLU A 62 4.92 -0.71 2.74
CA GLU A 62 5.06 0.63 2.16
C GLU A 62 4.73 0.64 0.67
N ALA A 63 5.20 -0.36 -0.08
CA ALA A 63 4.86 -0.50 -1.49
C ALA A 63 3.37 -0.78 -1.72
N LEU A 64 2.76 -1.64 -0.88
CA LEU A 64 1.32 -1.91 -0.92
C LEU A 64 0.51 -0.63 -0.69
N GLN A 65 0.86 0.18 0.31
CA GLN A 65 0.16 1.44 0.61
C GLN A 65 0.19 2.42 -0.57
N ASN A 66 1.24 2.37 -1.38
CA ASN A 66 1.39 3.20 -2.57
C ASN A 66 0.78 2.59 -3.84
N SER A 67 0.28 1.35 -3.77
CA SER A 67 -0.31 0.65 -4.92
C SER A 67 -1.65 1.25 -5.35
N PRO A 68 -2.05 1.10 -6.64
CA PRO A 68 -3.36 1.51 -7.12
C PRO A 68 -4.51 0.85 -6.35
N GLY A 69 -4.38 -0.43 -6.01
CA GLY A 69 -5.41 -1.18 -5.27
C GLY A 69 -5.65 -0.62 -3.87
N ALA A 70 -4.58 -0.26 -3.13
CA ALA A 70 -4.71 0.37 -1.82
C ALA A 70 -5.36 1.76 -1.91
N ARG A 71 -4.98 2.57 -2.92
CA ARG A 71 -5.59 3.88 -3.15
C ARG A 71 -7.07 3.78 -3.50
N GLU A 72 -7.46 2.79 -4.30
CA GLU A 72 -8.87 2.56 -4.63
C GLU A 72 -9.67 2.10 -3.41
N ALA A 73 -9.14 1.13 -2.64
CA ALA A 73 -9.78 0.68 -1.41
C ALA A 73 -9.97 1.83 -0.41
N PHE A 74 -8.95 2.69 -0.27
CA PHE A 74 -9.02 3.87 0.58
C PHE A 74 -10.04 4.89 0.08
N ARG A 75 -10.10 5.13 -1.25
CA ARG A 75 -11.12 6.00 -1.85
C ARG A 75 -12.53 5.49 -1.57
N LYS A 76 -12.81 4.20 -1.77
CA LYS A 76 -14.12 3.59 -1.48
C LYS A 76 -14.50 3.74 -0.01
N TYR A 77 -13.53 3.56 0.89
CA TYR A 77 -13.74 3.81 2.32
C TYR A 77 -14.14 5.27 2.60
N LEU A 78 -13.45 6.23 1.98
CA LEU A 78 -13.75 7.66 2.16
C LEU A 78 -15.06 8.10 1.50
N GLU A 79 -15.45 7.52 0.37
CA GLU A 79 -16.65 7.87 -0.38
C GLU A 79 -17.90 7.87 0.52
N GLY A 80 -18.04 6.88 1.41
CA GLY A 80 -19.18 6.83 2.34
C GLY A 80 -19.20 7.99 3.35
N THR A 81 -18.05 8.30 3.95
CA THR A 81 -17.93 9.37 4.95
C THR A 81 -18.06 10.75 4.32
N VAL A 82 -17.37 10.98 3.20
CA VAL A 82 -17.38 12.26 2.49
C VAL A 82 -18.76 12.49 1.88
N GLY A 83 -19.36 11.49 1.24
CA GLY A 83 -20.72 11.58 0.68
C GLY A 83 -21.73 11.99 1.74
N SER A 84 -21.74 11.30 2.88
CA SER A 84 -22.64 11.63 4.01
C SER A 84 -22.45 13.06 4.52
N LYS A 85 -21.20 13.55 4.58
CA LYS A 85 -20.91 14.92 5.00
C LYS A 85 -21.43 15.94 3.98
N VAL A 86 -21.22 15.68 2.69
CA VAL A 86 -21.68 16.54 1.60
C VAL A 86 -23.20 16.59 1.54
N ASP A 87 -23.88 15.46 1.69
CA ASP A 87 -25.35 15.39 1.72
C ASP A 87 -25.93 16.27 2.83
N ASN A 88 -25.30 16.29 4.01
CA ASN A 88 -25.71 17.15 5.11
C ASN A 88 -25.49 18.63 4.79
N LEU A 89 -24.38 19.00 4.15
CA LEU A 89 -24.14 20.37 3.72
C LEU A 89 -25.18 20.83 2.70
N ILE A 90 -25.53 19.97 1.73
CA ILE A 90 -26.59 20.25 0.74
C ILE A 90 -27.93 20.48 1.43
N LYS A 91 -28.29 19.66 2.43
CA LYS A 91 -29.52 19.84 3.21
C LYS A 91 -29.53 21.16 3.98
N THR A 92 -28.39 21.55 4.57
CA THR A 92 -28.26 22.81 5.31
C THR A 92 -28.37 24.03 4.39
N ASP A 93 -27.72 23.99 3.22
CA ASP A 93 -27.65 25.13 2.31
C ASP A 93 -28.70 25.09 1.20
N LYS A 94 -29.77 24.27 1.36
CA LYS A 94 -30.75 23.97 0.32
C LYS A 94 -31.38 25.22 -0.30
N ASP A 95 -31.82 26.16 0.52
CA ASP A 95 -32.51 27.37 0.05
C ASP A 95 -31.57 28.26 -0.78
N TYR A 96 -30.31 28.41 -0.32
CA TYR A 96 -29.27 29.14 -1.04
C TYR A 96 -28.96 28.47 -2.39
N LEU A 97 -28.73 27.15 -2.38
CA LEU A 97 -28.43 26.39 -3.60
C LEU A 97 -29.60 26.46 -4.60
N SER A 98 -30.84 26.37 -4.11
CA SER A 98 -32.05 26.46 -4.93
C SER A 98 -32.23 27.85 -5.54
N ALA A 99 -31.98 28.93 -4.78
CA ALA A 99 -32.01 30.30 -5.27
C ALA A 99 -30.97 30.57 -6.38
N MET A 100 -29.85 29.83 -6.34
CA MET A 100 -28.80 29.86 -7.37
C MET A 100 -29.10 28.95 -8.58
N GLY A 101 -30.28 28.33 -8.65
CA GLY A 101 -30.72 27.49 -9.77
C GLY A 101 -30.24 26.04 -9.71
N VAL A 102 -29.67 25.58 -8.59
CA VAL A 102 -29.35 24.17 -8.37
C VAL A 102 -30.63 23.43 -8.03
N ALA A 103 -31.10 22.57 -8.93
CA ALA A 103 -32.31 21.78 -8.74
C ALA A 103 -31.99 20.36 -8.29
N GLU A 104 -32.74 19.84 -7.32
CA GLU A 104 -32.81 18.40 -7.06
C GLU A 104 -33.44 17.73 -8.28
N LYS A 105 -32.66 16.93 -9.02
CA LYS A 105 -33.25 15.98 -9.97
C LYS A 105 -33.74 14.78 -9.20
N SER A 106 -35.06 14.60 -9.15
CA SER A 106 -35.65 13.30 -8.84
C SER A 106 -35.26 12.30 -9.91
N LEU A 107 -34.81 11.11 -9.48
CA LEU A 107 -34.68 9.93 -10.34
C LEU A 107 -36.05 9.41 -10.77
#